data_AF-A0A7S2QG62-F1
#
_entry.id   AF-A0A7S2QG62-F1
#
_cell.length_a   1.000
_cell.length_b   1.000
_cell.length_c   1.000
_cell.angle_alpha   90.00
_cell.angle_beta   90.00
_cell.angle_gamma   90.00
#
_symmetry.space_group_name_H-M   'P 1'
#
loop_
_entity.id
_entity.type
_entity.pdbx_description
1 polymer ?
#
loop_
_entity_poly.entity_id
_entity_poly.type
_entity_poly.pdbx_seq_one_letter_code
_entity_poly.pdbx_strand_id
1 'polypeptide(L)'
;CPEKWDGNPMTEKPLFYQGVEEFSESILLGLTGEVMAIRKKIEEMTGLDLKDAVDLKQWYLDCYAGQMTDTSSLKACMNTNPGYAGLTHPCLGEGPYMPDLKYRYIAEDVPTGMCFNKGLAEILGLDTPMTDKVLEWAQTQIGKQFIVNGKMTGSDIAQTRAPQATGVTTFEAFLAAAKIDKAALAAEAKNAKPKPKVPPPAETEDQTPFTVLVCGGGNAAQVATAMYAARYRTIAVSFFSDEAAKWKAALGDDEYELTLDTGKVIKSKPADITNDPSVAKEADAIVLAVPSFAHGEYFEKFAPYMKPGCVVAVMPARSGGDILFASKLGAKSKDMVFMGFETLPWACRFTEWGRKATILGTKGGILAAVTPEDKFPAGYAIMQGLLGVFPNVTYSPSNLGISLR
;
A
#
# COMPACT_ATOMS: atom_id res chain seq x y z
N CYS A 1 -22.28 -13.91 -7.77
CA CYS A 1 -22.37 -13.53 -9.19
C CYS A 1 -23.42 -12.44 -9.32
N PRO A 2 -23.24 -11.35 -10.09
CA PRO A 2 -24.35 -10.46 -10.47
C PRO A 2 -25.55 -11.20 -11.09
N GLU A 3 -25.36 -12.46 -11.49
CA GLU A 3 -26.40 -13.38 -11.96
C GLU A 3 -27.05 -14.23 -10.83
N LYS A 4 -26.54 -14.18 -9.59
CA LYS A 4 -27.04 -14.95 -8.44
C LYS A 4 -27.57 -14.07 -7.31
N TRP A 5 -27.01 -12.89 -7.08
CA TRP A 5 -27.53 -11.96 -6.08
C TRP A 5 -28.57 -11.06 -6.73
N ASP A 6 -29.79 -11.10 -6.22
CA ASP A 6 -30.98 -10.44 -6.78
C ASP A 6 -31.17 -9.00 -6.26
N GLY A 7 -30.19 -8.49 -5.50
CA GLY A 7 -30.27 -7.16 -4.86
C GLY A 7 -30.97 -7.17 -3.50
N ASN A 8 -31.47 -8.32 -3.02
CA ASN A 8 -32.14 -8.42 -1.73
C ASN A 8 -31.17 -8.81 -0.59
N PRO A 9 -31.49 -8.50 0.67
CA PRO A 9 -30.72 -8.96 1.81
C PRO A 9 -30.56 -10.50 1.86
N MET A 10 -29.38 -10.96 2.26
CA MET A 10 -29.08 -12.38 2.46
C MET A 10 -29.49 -12.83 3.86
N THR A 11 -29.89 -14.10 4.01
CA THR A 11 -30.25 -14.70 5.30
C THR A 11 -29.03 -14.92 6.21
N GLU A 12 -27.86 -15.16 5.61
CA GLU A 12 -26.59 -15.34 6.30
C GLU A 12 -25.50 -14.50 5.61
N LYS A 13 -24.44 -14.15 6.36
CA LYS A 13 -23.32 -13.41 5.77
C LYS A 13 -22.53 -14.34 4.85
N PRO A 14 -22.41 -14.03 3.54
CA PRO A 14 -21.64 -14.87 2.64
C PRO A 14 -20.15 -14.82 3.01
N LEU A 15 -19.49 -15.99 3.00
CA LEU A 15 -18.05 -16.09 3.13
C LEU A 15 -17.37 -15.24 2.05
N PHE A 16 -16.29 -14.57 2.42
CA PHE A 16 -15.57 -13.67 1.50
C PHE A 16 -14.63 -14.46 0.60
N TYR A 17 -13.47 -14.87 1.10
CA TYR A 17 -12.48 -15.60 0.31
C TYR A 17 -12.87 -17.06 0.07
N GLN A 18 -13.45 -17.74 1.07
CA GLN A 18 -13.86 -19.14 0.97
C GLN A 18 -15.20 -19.36 0.26
N GLY A 19 -15.87 -18.25 -0.10
CA GLY A 19 -17.08 -18.26 -0.92
C GLY A 19 -16.80 -18.07 -2.42
N VAL A 20 -15.53 -18.14 -2.85
CA VAL A 20 -15.17 -17.97 -4.26
C VAL A 20 -15.65 -19.17 -5.07
N GLU A 21 -16.37 -18.86 -6.15
CA GLU A 21 -16.92 -19.82 -7.11
C GLU A 21 -16.17 -19.73 -8.45
N GLU A 22 -16.46 -20.63 -9.39
CA GLU A 22 -15.88 -20.62 -10.76
C GLU A 22 -16.10 -19.30 -11.48
N PHE A 23 -17.27 -18.69 -11.32
CA PHE A 23 -17.53 -17.35 -11.87
C PHE A 23 -16.53 -16.33 -11.31
N SER A 24 -16.40 -16.25 -9.98
CA SER A 24 -15.50 -15.31 -9.32
C SER A 24 -14.04 -15.54 -9.73
N GLU A 25 -13.62 -16.81 -9.81
CA GLU A 25 -12.30 -17.19 -10.33
C GLU A 25 -12.09 -16.72 -11.77
N SER A 26 -13.07 -16.88 -12.66
CA SER A 26 -12.96 -16.43 -14.06
C SER A 26 -12.74 -14.91 -14.18
N ILE A 27 -13.39 -14.11 -13.31
CA ILE A 27 -13.19 -12.67 -13.25
C ILE A 27 -11.78 -12.35 -12.75
N LEU A 28 -11.33 -12.98 -11.66
CA LEU A 28 -10.00 -12.78 -11.09
C LEU A 28 -8.88 -13.16 -12.07
N LEU A 29 -9.05 -14.27 -12.80
CA LEU A 29 -8.11 -14.72 -13.83
C LEU A 29 -8.08 -13.76 -15.03
N GLY A 30 -9.22 -13.20 -15.43
CA GLY A 30 -9.29 -12.17 -16.47
C GLY A 30 -8.54 -10.89 -16.07
N LEU A 31 -8.79 -10.39 -14.85
CA LEU A 31 -8.13 -9.20 -14.32
C LEU A 31 -6.61 -9.39 -14.19
N THR A 32 -6.15 -10.48 -13.59
CA THR A 32 -4.71 -10.73 -13.44
C THR A 32 -4.03 -10.98 -14.79
N GLY A 33 -4.71 -11.62 -15.75
CA GLY A 33 -4.21 -11.81 -17.11
C GLY A 33 -3.95 -10.49 -17.84
N GLU A 34 -4.85 -9.51 -17.69
CA GLU A 34 -4.69 -8.16 -18.26
C GLU A 34 -3.50 -7.41 -17.63
N VAL A 35 -3.31 -7.53 -16.31
CA VAL A 35 -2.14 -6.96 -15.62
C VAL A 35 -0.84 -7.62 -16.10
N MET A 36 -0.84 -8.93 -16.33
CA MET A 36 0.32 -9.64 -16.90
C MET A 36 0.62 -9.20 -18.33
N ALA A 37 -0.39 -8.87 -19.13
CA ALA A 37 -0.20 -8.30 -20.46
C ALA A 37 0.45 -6.90 -20.41
N ILE A 38 0.02 -6.05 -19.46
CA ILE A 38 0.65 -4.75 -19.18
C ILE A 38 2.12 -4.94 -18.81
N ARG A 39 2.40 -5.80 -17.84
CA ARG A 39 3.76 -6.13 -17.40
C ARG A 39 4.63 -6.52 -18.60
N LYS A 40 4.21 -7.53 -19.36
CA LYS A 40 4.96 -8.05 -20.51
C LYS A 40 5.26 -6.95 -21.53
N LYS A 41 4.26 -6.11 -21.84
CA LYS A 41 4.42 -5.00 -22.79
C LYS A 41 5.47 -4.00 -22.33
N ILE A 42 5.51 -3.68 -21.03
CA ILE A 42 6.50 -2.77 -20.46
C ILE A 42 7.90 -3.40 -20.49
N GLU A 43 8.04 -4.66 -20.09
CA GLU A 43 9.32 -5.39 -20.17
C GLU A 43 9.85 -5.38 -21.61
N GLU A 44 9.02 -5.66 -22.61
CA GLU A 44 9.38 -5.61 -24.04
C GLU A 44 9.80 -4.21 -24.51
N MET A 45 9.15 -3.15 -24.01
CA MET A 45 9.40 -1.77 -24.44
C MET A 45 10.54 -1.07 -23.70
N THR A 46 10.99 -1.62 -22.57
CA THR A 46 11.92 -0.93 -21.66
C THR A 46 13.12 -1.77 -21.21
N GLY A 47 13.00 -3.10 -21.22
CA GLY A 47 13.98 -4.00 -20.59
C GLY A 47 13.93 -4.02 -19.05
N LEU A 48 12.93 -3.37 -18.44
CA LEU A 48 12.77 -3.33 -16.97
C LEU A 48 12.51 -4.72 -16.40
N ASP A 49 13.09 -5.03 -15.23
CA ASP A 49 12.78 -6.26 -14.48
C ASP A 49 11.51 -6.05 -13.64
N LEU A 50 10.41 -6.68 -14.06
CA LEU A 50 9.13 -6.67 -13.34
C LEU A 50 8.80 -8.05 -12.76
N LYS A 51 9.81 -8.88 -12.44
CA LYS A 51 9.60 -10.26 -11.96
C LYS A 51 8.66 -10.40 -10.75
N ASP A 52 8.60 -9.38 -9.90
CA ASP A 52 7.79 -9.43 -8.67
C ASP A 52 6.29 -9.20 -8.93
N ALA A 53 5.93 -8.65 -10.09
CA ALA A 53 4.55 -8.53 -10.55
C ALA A 53 4.11 -9.88 -11.14
N VAL A 54 3.71 -10.80 -10.27
CA VAL A 54 3.27 -12.16 -10.62
C VAL A 54 1.76 -12.25 -10.78
N ASP A 55 1.27 -13.31 -11.41
CA ASP A 55 -0.17 -13.55 -11.44
C ASP A 55 -0.71 -13.88 -10.04
N LEU A 56 -2.01 -13.68 -9.84
CA LEU A 56 -2.64 -13.83 -8.52
C LEU A 56 -2.48 -15.23 -7.91
N LYS A 57 -2.49 -16.30 -8.73
CA LYS A 57 -2.29 -17.66 -8.21
C LYS A 57 -0.85 -17.83 -7.73
N GLN A 58 0.13 -17.36 -8.51
CA GLN A 58 1.53 -17.39 -8.10
C GLN A 58 1.76 -16.57 -6.82
N TRP A 59 1.13 -15.40 -6.67
CA TRP A 59 1.19 -14.62 -5.43
C TRP A 59 0.67 -15.41 -4.21
N TYR A 60 -0.42 -16.17 -4.38
CA TYR A 60 -0.93 -17.06 -3.33
C TYR A 60 0.08 -18.14 -2.94
N LEU A 61 0.79 -18.71 -3.91
CA LEU A 61 1.84 -19.69 -3.64
C LEU A 61 3.02 -19.04 -2.92
N ASP A 62 3.47 -17.88 -3.36
CA ASP A 62 4.58 -17.15 -2.74
C ASP A 62 4.29 -16.79 -1.27
N CYS A 63 3.04 -16.42 -0.97
CA CYS A 63 2.65 -15.96 0.36
C CYS A 63 2.17 -17.06 1.31
N TYR A 64 1.51 -18.10 0.79
CA TYR A 64 0.78 -19.10 1.58
C TYR A 64 1.15 -20.56 1.26
N ALA A 65 2.20 -20.82 0.49
CA ALA A 65 2.64 -22.19 0.20
C ALA A 65 2.78 -23.02 1.50
N GLY A 66 2.27 -24.25 1.44
CA GLY A 66 2.24 -25.17 2.59
C GLY A 66 1.12 -24.92 3.60
N GLN A 67 0.38 -23.82 3.50
CA GLN A 67 -0.77 -23.54 4.38
C GLN A 67 -2.11 -23.98 3.76
N MET A 68 -2.22 -23.93 2.43
CA MET A 68 -3.43 -24.30 1.68
C MET A 68 -3.48 -25.81 1.44
N THR A 69 -4.64 -26.45 1.64
CA THR A 69 -4.78 -27.90 1.45
C THR A 69 -5.01 -28.31 0.00
N ASP A 70 -5.39 -27.38 -0.89
CA ASP A 70 -5.50 -27.61 -2.33
C ASP A 70 -4.99 -26.38 -3.10
N THR A 71 -4.04 -26.61 -4.01
CA THR A 71 -3.41 -25.58 -4.86
C THR A 71 -3.64 -25.80 -6.36
N SER A 72 -4.59 -26.68 -6.71
CA SER A 72 -4.93 -27.04 -8.09
C SER A 72 -5.40 -25.83 -8.92
N SER A 73 -6.16 -24.91 -8.31
CA SER A 73 -6.76 -23.73 -8.93
C SER A 73 -6.63 -22.50 -8.01
N LEU A 74 -6.88 -21.29 -8.54
CA LEU A 74 -6.91 -20.08 -7.71
C LEU A 74 -8.05 -20.15 -6.70
N LYS A 75 -9.23 -20.60 -7.14
CA LYS A 75 -10.38 -20.88 -6.28
C LYS A 75 -10.01 -21.83 -5.14
N ALA A 76 -9.33 -22.94 -5.45
CA ALA A 76 -8.91 -23.91 -4.45
C ALA A 76 -7.92 -23.30 -3.43
N CYS A 77 -6.93 -22.52 -3.91
CA CYS A 77 -6.03 -21.78 -3.04
C CYS A 77 -6.80 -20.88 -2.07
N MET A 78 -7.77 -20.10 -2.56
CA MET A 78 -8.58 -19.19 -1.74
C MET A 78 -9.49 -19.93 -0.75
N ASN A 79 -10.17 -20.98 -1.22
CA ASN A 79 -11.14 -21.73 -0.40
C ASN A 79 -10.47 -22.56 0.70
N THR A 80 -9.24 -23.03 0.46
CA THR A 80 -8.52 -23.90 1.40
C THR A 80 -7.46 -23.19 2.24
N ASN A 81 -7.31 -21.87 2.10
CA ASN A 81 -6.40 -21.10 2.95
C ASN A 81 -6.98 -20.95 4.38
N PRO A 82 -6.34 -21.55 5.40
CA PRO A 82 -6.86 -21.51 6.77
C PRO A 82 -6.88 -20.09 7.37
N GLY A 83 -6.05 -19.17 6.85
CA GLY A 83 -6.04 -17.77 7.26
C GLY A 83 -7.33 -17.00 6.93
N TYR A 84 -8.20 -17.56 6.09
CA TYR A 84 -9.48 -16.94 5.71
C TYR A 84 -10.70 -17.56 6.36
N ALA A 85 -10.52 -18.56 7.24
CA ALA A 85 -11.61 -19.25 7.91
C ALA A 85 -12.54 -18.27 8.63
N GLY A 86 -13.83 -18.29 8.27
CA GLY A 86 -14.87 -17.47 8.89
C GLY A 86 -14.90 -15.99 8.49
N LEU A 87 -14.04 -15.55 7.56
CA LEU A 87 -14.11 -14.18 7.04
C LEU A 87 -15.31 -14.03 6.10
N THR A 88 -16.14 -13.03 6.37
CA THR A 88 -17.40 -12.78 5.66
C THR A 88 -17.41 -11.41 4.99
N HIS A 89 -18.32 -11.23 4.02
CA HIS A 89 -18.50 -9.93 3.36
C HIS A 89 -18.95 -8.86 4.36
N PRO A 90 -18.52 -7.60 4.17
CA PRO A 90 -19.09 -6.47 4.89
C PRO A 90 -20.57 -6.32 4.50
N CYS A 91 -21.44 -6.30 5.50
CA CYS A 91 -22.88 -6.12 5.32
C CYS A 91 -23.38 -5.00 6.24
N LEU A 92 -24.43 -4.32 5.79
CA LEU A 92 -25.18 -3.33 6.56
C LEU A 92 -26.08 -4.04 7.57
N GLY A 93 -26.07 -3.55 8.82
CA GLY A 93 -26.90 -4.07 9.91
C GLY A 93 -26.48 -5.43 10.46
N GLU A 94 -27.24 -5.92 11.44
CA GLU A 94 -27.03 -7.23 12.10
C GLU A 94 -27.99 -8.32 11.58
N GLY A 95 -28.76 -8.01 10.53
CA GLY A 95 -29.68 -8.92 9.87
C GLY A 95 -30.98 -8.20 9.43
N PRO A 96 -31.63 -8.63 8.32
CA PRO A 96 -31.07 -9.45 7.24
C PRO A 96 -29.91 -8.74 6.53
N TYR A 97 -28.95 -9.49 5.98
CA TYR A 97 -27.61 -8.97 5.64
C TYR A 97 -27.56 -8.39 4.22
N MET A 98 -27.62 -7.07 4.12
CA MET A 98 -27.42 -6.37 2.85
C MET A 98 -25.92 -6.13 2.61
N PRO A 99 -25.31 -6.58 1.49
CA PRO A 99 -23.92 -6.26 1.17
C PRO A 99 -23.65 -4.74 1.16
N ASP A 100 -22.58 -4.30 1.83
CA ASP A 100 -22.17 -2.89 1.79
C ASP A 100 -21.31 -2.62 0.55
N LEU A 101 -21.96 -2.24 -0.56
CA LEU A 101 -21.30 -1.95 -1.83
C LEU A 101 -20.54 -0.62 -1.85
N LYS A 102 -20.61 0.16 -0.76
CA LYS A 102 -19.83 1.39 -0.59
C LYS A 102 -18.65 1.20 0.36
N TYR A 103 -18.44 -0.03 0.84
CA TYR A 103 -17.32 -0.35 1.69
C TYR A 103 -15.98 -0.12 0.96
N ARG A 104 -14.91 0.06 1.73
CA ARG A 104 -13.58 0.44 1.21
C ARG A 104 -13.01 -0.50 0.14
N TYR A 105 -13.43 -1.77 0.10
CA TYR A 105 -13.03 -2.69 -0.97
C TYR A 105 -13.44 -2.22 -2.37
N ILE A 106 -14.49 -1.41 -2.48
CA ILE A 106 -14.88 -0.78 -3.75
C ILE A 106 -14.48 0.69 -3.73
N ALA A 107 -14.81 1.42 -2.66
CA ALA A 107 -14.60 2.86 -2.60
C ALA A 107 -13.12 3.30 -2.57
N GLU A 108 -12.19 2.43 -2.15
CA GLU A 108 -10.75 2.71 -2.13
C GLU A 108 -9.98 1.90 -3.18
N ASP A 109 -10.15 0.58 -3.22
CA ASP A 109 -9.31 -0.29 -4.06
C ASP A 109 -9.57 -0.07 -5.56
N VAL A 110 -10.80 0.27 -5.96
CA VAL A 110 -11.13 0.50 -7.38
C VAL A 110 -10.47 1.78 -7.90
N PRO A 111 -10.66 2.97 -7.29
CA PRO A 111 -9.98 4.18 -7.74
C PRO A 111 -8.45 4.11 -7.62
N THR A 112 -7.93 3.43 -6.60
CA THR A 112 -6.48 3.48 -6.27
C THR A 112 -5.66 2.31 -6.78
N GLY A 113 -6.29 1.22 -7.24
CA GLY A 113 -5.62 0.07 -7.85
C GLY A 113 -6.10 -0.15 -9.29
N MET A 114 -7.37 -0.50 -9.47
CA MET A 114 -7.88 -0.90 -10.80
C MET A 114 -7.77 0.23 -11.84
N CYS A 115 -8.08 1.47 -11.47
CA CYS A 115 -7.95 2.61 -12.36
C CYS A 115 -6.50 2.89 -12.80
N PHE A 116 -5.49 2.55 -11.98
CA PHE A 116 -4.09 2.64 -12.40
C PHE A 116 -3.79 1.64 -13.53
N ASN A 117 -4.16 0.38 -13.34
CA ASN A 117 -3.95 -0.67 -14.35
C ASN A 117 -4.67 -0.33 -15.66
N LYS A 118 -5.92 0.12 -15.58
CA LYS A 118 -6.69 0.57 -16.76
C LYS A 118 -6.02 1.73 -17.47
N GLY A 119 -5.61 2.76 -16.72
CA GLY A 119 -4.96 3.93 -17.30
C GLY A 119 -3.63 3.62 -17.97
N LEU A 120 -2.83 2.74 -17.37
CA LEU A 120 -1.57 2.27 -17.94
C LEU A 120 -1.79 1.39 -19.19
N ALA A 121 -2.77 0.49 -19.16
CA ALA A 121 -3.15 -0.29 -20.35
C ALA A 121 -3.56 0.61 -21.53
N GLU A 122 -4.33 1.65 -21.25
CA GLU A 122 -4.75 2.63 -22.27
C GLU A 122 -3.55 3.35 -22.90
N ILE A 123 -2.56 3.77 -22.09
CA ILE A 123 -1.31 4.38 -22.58
C ILE A 123 -0.53 3.41 -23.47
N LEU A 124 -0.56 2.12 -23.14
CA LEU A 124 0.14 1.06 -23.89
C LEU A 124 -0.65 0.57 -25.11
N GLY A 125 -1.87 1.04 -25.31
CA GLY A 125 -2.76 0.59 -26.39
C GLY A 125 -3.23 -0.87 -26.21
N LEU A 126 -3.39 -1.33 -24.98
CA LEU A 126 -3.88 -2.67 -24.64
C LEU A 126 -5.38 -2.65 -24.33
N ASP A 127 -6.11 -3.63 -24.85
CA ASP A 127 -7.51 -3.86 -24.49
C ASP A 127 -7.59 -4.54 -23.12
N THR A 128 -8.55 -4.11 -22.30
CA THR A 128 -8.79 -4.64 -20.95
C THR A 128 -10.27 -4.91 -20.70
N PRO A 129 -10.92 -5.79 -21.47
CA PRO A 129 -12.36 -6.02 -21.42
C PRO A 129 -12.88 -6.47 -20.05
N MET A 130 -12.10 -7.27 -19.29
CA MET A 130 -12.48 -7.68 -17.94
C MET A 130 -12.40 -6.52 -16.96
N THR A 131 -11.32 -5.74 -17.00
CA THR A 131 -11.19 -4.52 -16.19
C THR A 131 -12.29 -3.52 -16.51
N ASP A 132 -12.65 -3.34 -17.78
CA ASP A 132 -13.74 -2.44 -18.20
C ASP A 132 -15.08 -2.87 -17.60
N LYS A 133 -15.42 -4.15 -17.74
CA LYS A 133 -16.65 -4.73 -17.17
C LYS A 133 -16.74 -4.50 -15.65
N VAL A 134 -15.65 -4.74 -14.92
CA VAL A 134 -15.63 -4.58 -13.46
C VAL A 134 -15.67 -3.10 -13.06
N LEU A 135 -14.96 -2.22 -13.77
CA LEU A 135 -14.95 -0.78 -13.50
C LEU A 135 -16.33 -0.15 -13.75
N GLU A 136 -17.00 -0.47 -14.85
CA GLU A 136 -18.34 0.03 -15.16
C GLU A 136 -19.36 -0.33 -14.08
N TRP A 137 -19.30 -1.58 -13.59
CA TRP A 137 -20.13 -2.01 -12.47
C TRP A 137 -19.76 -1.27 -11.18
N ALA A 138 -18.48 -1.26 -10.81
CA ALA A 138 -18.01 -0.71 -9.54
C ALA A 138 -18.29 0.79 -9.41
N GLN A 139 -18.00 1.58 -10.46
CA GLN A 139 -18.23 3.02 -10.47
C GLN A 139 -19.71 3.35 -10.28
N THR A 140 -20.61 2.53 -10.85
CA THR A 140 -22.06 2.64 -10.65
C THR A 140 -22.44 2.43 -9.18
N GLN A 141 -21.88 1.40 -8.53
CA GLN A 141 -22.20 1.09 -7.12
C GLN A 141 -21.81 2.22 -6.16
N ILE A 142 -20.68 2.88 -6.41
CA ILE A 142 -20.19 3.97 -5.56
C ILE A 142 -20.62 5.37 -6.03
N GLY A 143 -21.45 5.46 -7.08
CA GLY A 143 -21.95 6.73 -7.61
C GLY A 143 -20.85 7.63 -8.18
N LYS A 144 -19.90 7.03 -8.91
CA LYS A 144 -18.75 7.69 -9.51
C LYS A 144 -18.67 7.40 -11.01
N GLN A 145 -17.87 8.17 -11.73
CA GLN A 145 -17.57 7.93 -13.14
C GLN A 145 -16.07 8.05 -13.40
N PHE A 146 -15.40 6.90 -13.57
CA PHE A 146 -13.96 6.85 -13.86
C PHE A 146 -13.69 6.58 -15.34
N ILE A 147 -14.39 5.61 -15.92
CA ILE A 147 -14.34 5.32 -17.36
C ILE A 147 -15.63 5.70 -18.07
N VAL A 148 -15.48 6.08 -19.34
CA VAL A 148 -16.56 6.33 -20.31
C VAL A 148 -16.14 5.68 -21.63
N ASN A 149 -16.98 4.79 -22.17
CA ASN A 149 -16.70 4.05 -23.41
C ASN A 149 -15.32 3.37 -23.41
N GLY A 150 -14.97 2.71 -22.29
CA GLY A 150 -13.68 2.03 -22.13
C GLY A 150 -12.46 2.95 -22.02
N LYS A 151 -12.64 4.27 -21.83
CA LYS A 151 -11.55 5.26 -21.69
C LYS A 151 -11.54 5.95 -20.34
N MET A 152 -10.35 6.18 -19.78
CA MET A 152 -10.11 6.92 -18.53
C MET A 152 -10.38 8.43 -18.72
N THR A 153 -11.66 8.79 -18.84
CA THR A 153 -12.13 10.15 -19.16
C THR A 153 -13.35 10.56 -18.32
N GLY A 154 -13.71 9.77 -17.32
CA GLY A 154 -14.85 10.05 -16.46
C GLY A 154 -14.65 11.28 -15.56
N SER A 155 -15.76 11.87 -15.14
CA SER A 155 -15.78 13.12 -14.35
C SER A 155 -15.09 13.02 -12.98
N ASP A 156 -14.95 11.82 -12.41
CA ASP A 156 -14.27 11.58 -11.12
C ASP A 156 -12.82 11.11 -11.26
N ILE A 157 -12.21 11.18 -12.45
CA ILE A 157 -10.85 10.68 -12.71
C ILE A 157 -9.80 11.23 -11.73
N ALA A 158 -9.94 12.48 -11.29
CA ALA A 158 -9.01 13.13 -10.36
C ALA A 158 -8.95 12.46 -8.97
N GLN A 159 -9.91 11.60 -8.64
CA GLN A 159 -9.95 10.83 -7.39
C GLN A 159 -9.26 9.45 -7.52
N THR A 160 -8.70 9.15 -8.70
CA THR A 160 -8.07 7.86 -8.99
C THR A 160 -6.55 7.93 -8.95
N ARG A 161 -5.90 6.77 -9.04
CA ARG A 161 -4.45 6.63 -9.27
C ARG A 161 -4.11 6.45 -10.74
N ALA A 162 -5.05 6.60 -11.66
CA ALA A 162 -4.76 6.52 -13.09
C ALA A 162 -3.66 7.54 -13.47
N PRO A 163 -2.68 7.18 -14.31
CA PRO A 163 -1.71 8.16 -14.82
C PRO A 163 -2.39 9.42 -15.36
N GLN A 164 -3.51 9.25 -16.07
CA GLN A 164 -4.35 10.30 -16.63
C GLN A 164 -4.85 11.30 -15.59
N ALA A 165 -5.09 10.88 -14.35
CA ALA A 165 -5.53 11.76 -13.25
C ALA A 165 -4.47 12.82 -12.89
N THR A 166 -3.21 12.57 -13.23
CA THR A 166 -2.07 13.48 -13.05
C THR A 166 -1.62 14.14 -14.35
N GLY A 167 -2.40 14.01 -15.44
CA GLY A 167 -2.07 14.56 -16.76
C GLY A 167 -1.10 13.70 -17.58
N VAL A 168 -0.78 12.48 -17.13
CA VAL A 168 0.10 11.55 -17.85
C VAL A 168 -0.74 10.72 -18.82
N THR A 169 -0.56 10.95 -20.12
CA THR A 169 -1.38 10.31 -21.19
C THR A 169 -0.55 9.63 -22.28
N THR A 170 0.78 9.72 -22.22
CA THR A 170 1.70 9.10 -23.19
C THR A 170 2.69 8.21 -22.47
N PHE A 171 3.28 7.27 -23.20
CA PHE A 171 4.22 6.32 -22.63
C PHE A 171 5.49 7.02 -22.12
N GLU A 172 5.99 8.00 -22.85
CA GLU A 172 7.16 8.79 -22.51
C GLU A 172 6.92 9.63 -21.24
N ALA A 173 5.74 10.24 -21.13
CA ALA A 173 5.34 10.94 -19.92
C ALA A 173 5.21 9.96 -18.73
N PHE A 174 4.73 8.75 -18.96
CA PHE A 174 4.64 7.72 -17.93
C PHE A 174 6.02 7.29 -17.42
N LEU A 175 6.97 7.03 -18.30
CA LEU A 175 8.35 6.72 -17.91
C LEU A 175 8.97 7.85 -17.09
N ALA A 176 8.78 9.10 -17.50
CA ALA A 176 9.26 10.26 -16.76
C ALA A 176 8.61 10.36 -15.36
N ALA A 177 7.29 10.15 -15.27
CA ALA A 177 6.55 10.22 -14.01
C ALA A 177 6.95 9.09 -13.04
N ALA A 178 7.13 7.87 -13.55
CA ALA A 178 7.60 6.69 -12.81
C ALA A 178 9.13 6.68 -12.57
N LYS A 179 9.83 7.72 -13.04
CA LYS A 179 11.30 7.84 -12.99
C LYS A 179 12.05 6.63 -13.57
N ILE A 180 11.54 6.06 -14.66
CA ILE A 180 12.13 4.95 -15.40
C ILE A 180 13.04 5.50 -16.51
N ASP A 181 14.35 5.33 -16.37
CA ASP A 181 15.34 5.73 -17.37
C ASP A 181 15.76 4.54 -18.25
N LYS A 182 15.25 4.51 -19.49
CA LYS A 182 15.57 3.47 -20.48
C LYS A 182 17.06 3.40 -20.81
N ALA A 183 17.76 4.55 -20.86
CA ALA A 183 19.17 4.58 -21.21
C ALA A 183 20.03 4.00 -20.09
N ALA A 184 19.66 4.29 -18.83
CA ALA A 184 20.29 3.69 -17.65
C ALA A 184 20.08 2.17 -17.63
N LEU A 185 18.84 1.69 -17.84
CA LEU A 185 18.52 0.25 -17.87
C LEU A 185 19.32 -0.52 -18.93
N ALA A 186 19.48 0.06 -20.13
CA ALA A 186 20.27 -0.54 -21.20
C ALA A 186 21.78 -0.63 -20.86
N ALA A 187 22.28 0.30 -20.05
CA ALA A 187 23.68 0.33 -19.59
C ALA A 187 23.92 -0.59 -18.37
N GLU A 188 22.89 -0.82 -17.55
CA GLU A 188 22.98 -1.52 -16.26
C GLU A 188 22.77 -3.04 -16.32
N ALA A 189 22.63 -3.63 -17.51
CA ALA A 189 22.39 -5.06 -17.74
C ALA A 189 23.46 -6.04 -17.16
N LYS A 190 24.41 -5.57 -16.31
CA LYS A 190 25.45 -6.37 -15.65
C LYS A 190 25.78 -6.01 -14.19
N ASN A 191 25.01 -5.16 -13.48
CA ASN A 191 25.37 -4.80 -12.10
C ASN A 191 24.64 -5.64 -11.03
N ALA A 192 25.39 -6.03 -10.00
CA ALA A 192 24.89 -6.80 -8.86
C ALA A 192 23.92 -5.96 -8.01
N LYS A 193 22.91 -6.61 -7.41
CA LYS A 193 21.94 -6.00 -6.48
C LYS A 193 22.67 -5.05 -5.50
N PRO A 194 22.23 -3.78 -5.34
CA PRO A 194 22.86 -2.87 -4.39
C PRO A 194 22.77 -3.48 -2.99
N LYS A 195 23.92 -3.89 -2.45
CA LYS A 195 23.98 -4.52 -1.13
C LYS A 195 23.83 -3.44 -0.05
N PRO A 196 22.98 -3.64 0.96
CA PRO A 196 23.00 -2.83 2.17
C PRO A 196 24.41 -2.79 2.74
N LYS A 197 24.97 -1.60 2.96
CA LYS A 197 26.17 -1.48 3.80
C LYS A 197 25.72 -1.69 5.23
N VAL A 198 26.41 -2.56 5.96
CA VAL A 198 26.16 -2.77 7.39
C VAL A 198 26.42 -1.43 8.10
N PRO A 199 25.41 -0.81 8.73
CA PRO A 199 25.65 0.37 9.53
C PRO A 199 26.55 -0.01 10.73
N PRO A 200 27.43 0.88 11.20
CA PRO A 200 28.25 0.60 12.37
C PRO A 200 27.35 0.26 13.58
N PRO A 201 27.81 -0.59 14.52
CA PRO A 201 27.08 -0.86 15.75
C PRO A 201 26.76 0.45 16.48
N ALA A 202 25.60 0.52 17.13
CA ALA A 202 25.29 1.65 18.00
C ALA A 202 26.34 1.73 19.12
N GLU A 203 26.98 2.88 19.27
CA GLU A 203 28.01 3.10 20.29
C GLU A 203 27.41 3.38 21.69
N THR A 204 26.13 3.80 21.75
CA THR A 204 25.36 4.03 22.97
C THR A 204 23.90 3.55 22.83
N GLU A 205 23.22 3.36 23.96
CA GLU A 205 21.76 3.04 24.03
C GLU A 205 20.88 4.31 24.03
N ASP A 206 21.48 5.49 23.94
CA ASP A 206 20.74 6.76 23.90
C ASP A 206 19.84 6.82 22.66
N GLN A 207 18.68 7.48 22.79
CA GLN A 207 17.82 7.72 21.64
C GLN A 207 18.59 8.47 20.55
N THR A 208 18.70 7.85 19.38
CA THR A 208 19.28 8.50 18.21
C THR A 208 18.51 9.79 17.90
N PRO A 209 19.14 10.86 17.39
CA PRO A 209 18.43 12.07 16.97
C PRO A 209 17.51 11.84 15.75
N PHE A 210 17.43 10.60 15.27
CA PHE A 210 16.59 10.17 14.16
C PHE A 210 15.11 10.38 14.50
N THR A 211 14.45 11.24 13.73
CA THR A 211 13.05 11.58 13.91
C THR A 211 12.17 10.88 12.88
N VAL A 212 11.17 10.15 13.37
CA VAL A 212 10.18 9.44 12.56
C VAL A 212 8.83 10.12 12.67
N LEU A 213 8.22 10.46 11.54
CA LEU A 213 6.80 10.78 11.50
C LEU A 213 6.00 9.54 11.15
N VAL A 214 4.95 9.26 11.89
CA VAL A 214 3.99 8.19 11.56
C VAL A 214 2.65 8.83 11.20
N CYS A 215 2.17 8.58 9.99
CA CYS A 215 0.95 9.21 9.49
C CYS A 215 -0.28 8.31 9.69
N GLY A 216 -1.37 8.90 10.20
CA GLY A 216 -2.66 8.25 10.46
C GLY A 216 -2.93 7.96 11.94
N GLY A 217 -4.18 7.66 12.29
CA GLY A 217 -4.59 7.19 13.62
C GLY A 217 -5.26 5.81 13.66
N GLY A 218 -5.20 5.07 12.54
CA GLY A 218 -5.71 3.70 12.43
C GLY A 218 -4.82 2.64 13.09
N ASN A 219 -5.20 1.37 12.98
CA ASN A 219 -4.51 0.25 13.63
C ASN A 219 -2.99 0.22 13.40
N ALA A 220 -2.57 0.30 12.13
CA ALA A 220 -1.16 0.23 11.76
C ALA A 220 -0.38 1.46 12.24
N ALA A 221 -0.97 2.65 12.17
CA ALA A 221 -0.33 3.87 12.63
C ALA A 221 -0.16 3.90 14.17
N GLN A 222 -1.15 3.38 14.92
CA GLN A 222 -1.05 3.24 16.37
C GLN A 222 0.06 2.27 16.78
N VAL A 223 0.15 1.11 16.10
CA VAL A 223 1.24 0.14 16.31
C VAL A 223 2.60 0.71 15.93
N ALA A 224 2.72 1.31 14.74
CA ALA A 224 3.97 1.92 14.27
C ALA A 224 4.44 3.02 15.23
N THR A 225 3.53 3.90 15.67
CA THR A 225 3.84 4.96 16.64
C THR A 225 4.42 4.39 17.92
N ALA A 226 3.75 3.41 18.54
CA ALA A 226 4.21 2.80 19.78
C ALA A 226 5.54 2.03 19.60
N MET A 227 5.65 1.26 18.50
CA MET A 227 6.84 0.47 18.20
C MET A 227 8.08 1.34 17.93
N TYR A 228 7.92 2.43 17.19
CA TYR A 228 9.02 3.32 16.84
C TYR A 228 9.40 4.22 18.01
N ALA A 229 8.41 4.71 18.79
CA ALA A 229 8.65 5.53 19.97
C ALA A 229 9.45 4.81 21.07
N ALA A 230 9.47 3.48 21.06
CA ALA A 230 10.29 2.70 21.99
C ALA A 230 11.81 2.84 21.74
N ARG A 231 12.23 3.35 20.57
CA ARG A 231 13.65 3.41 20.14
C ARG A 231 14.05 4.74 19.51
N TYR A 232 13.10 5.47 18.92
CA TYR A 232 13.34 6.66 18.13
C TYR A 232 12.42 7.79 18.55
N ARG A 233 12.87 9.04 18.37
CA ARG A 233 11.99 10.20 18.47
C ARG A 233 10.88 10.05 17.44
N THR A 234 9.66 9.84 17.89
CA THR A 234 8.53 9.54 17.00
C THR A 234 7.42 10.55 17.21
N ILE A 235 6.92 11.15 16.14
CA ILE A 235 5.77 12.07 16.16
C ILE A 235 4.65 11.45 15.33
N ALA A 236 3.48 11.25 15.93
CA ALA A 236 2.31 10.81 15.19
C ALA A 236 1.64 12.03 14.55
N VAL A 237 1.29 11.92 13.27
CA VAL A 237 0.62 12.99 12.52
C VAL A 237 -0.68 12.47 11.94
N SER A 238 -1.79 13.13 12.26
CA SER A 238 -3.07 12.87 11.59
C SER A 238 -3.73 14.15 11.12
N PHE A 239 -4.05 14.19 9.82
CA PHE A 239 -4.82 15.27 9.21
C PHE A 239 -6.32 15.00 9.17
N PHE A 240 -6.78 13.84 9.67
CA PHE A 240 -8.18 13.47 9.62
C PHE A 240 -8.96 14.16 10.75
N SER A 241 -9.76 15.16 10.40
CA SER A 241 -10.63 15.88 11.35
C SER A 241 -9.85 16.35 12.60
N ASP A 242 -10.33 15.98 13.78
CA ASP A 242 -9.77 16.26 15.10
C ASP A 242 -9.07 15.03 15.71
N GLU A 243 -8.73 14.03 14.89
CA GLU A 243 -8.14 12.76 15.32
C GLU A 243 -6.85 12.95 16.12
N ALA A 244 -5.95 13.84 15.69
CA ALA A 244 -4.71 14.11 16.41
C ALA A 244 -4.95 14.69 17.81
N ALA A 245 -5.87 15.67 17.93
CA ALA A 245 -6.20 16.28 19.22
C ALA A 245 -6.85 15.26 20.17
N LYS A 246 -7.78 14.44 19.66
CA LYS A 246 -8.40 13.34 20.41
C LYS A 246 -7.38 12.31 20.87
N TRP A 247 -6.44 11.93 20.00
CA TRP A 247 -5.42 10.95 20.36
C TRP A 247 -4.47 11.51 21.42
N LYS A 248 -4.00 12.76 21.24
CA LYS A 248 -3.19 13.45 22.25
C LYS A 248 -3.89 13.51 23.61
N ALA A 249 -5.18 13.83 23.63
CA ALA A 249 -5.98 13.85 24.86
C ALA A 249 -6.19 12.45 25.46
N ALA A 250 -6.38 11.42 24.63
CA ALA A 250 -6.54 10.04 25.08
C ALA A 250 -5.26 9.49 25.73
N LEU A 251 -4.09 9.77 25.14
CA LEU A 251 -2.81 9.34 25.71
C LEU A 251 -2.43 10.17 26.95
N GLY A 252 -2.65 11.49 26.91
CA GLY A 252 -2.32 12.40 28.00
C GLY A 252 -0.84 12.29 28.41
N ASP A 253 -0.61 12.10 29.70
CA ASP A 253 0.76 11.94 30.23
C ASP A 253 1.24 10.49 30.28
N ASP A 254 0.37 9.53 29.95
CA ASP A 254 0.66 8.10 30.03
C ASP A 254 1.61 7.62 28.91
N GLU A 255 2.14 6.41 29.10
CA GLU A 255 2.81 5.65 28.04
C GLU A 255 1.79 4.84 27.25
N TYR A 256 2.04 4.72 25.95
CA TYR A 256 1.31 3.84 25.05
C TYR A 256 1.75 2.39 25.28
N GLU A 257 0.81 1.45 25.35
CA GLU A 257 1.06 0.02 25.54
C GLU A 257 0.95 -0.75 24.22
N LEU A 258 2.01 -1.45 23.82
CA LEU A 258 2.03 -2.31 22.64
C LEU A 258 2.30 -3.76 23.06
N THR A 259 1.33 -4.64 22.82
CA THR A 259 1.52 -6.09 22.95
C THR A 259 2.03 -6.66 21.62
N LEU A 260 3.19 -7.30 21.64
CA LEU A 260 3.75 -8.01 20.50
C LEU A 260 3.06 -9.37 20.30
N ASP A 261 3.20 -9.97 19.13
CA ASP A 261 2.73 -11.32 18.81
C ASP A 261 3.40 -12.43 19.64
N THR A 262 4.54 -12.11 20.26
CA THR A 262 5.20 -12.95 21.28
C THR A 262 4.53 -12.90 22.67
N GLY A 263 3.53 -12.03 22.85
CA GLY A 263 2.92 -11.71 24.14
C GLY A 263 3.71 -10.70 25.00
N LYS A 264 4.93 -10.30 24.57
CA LYS A 264 5.70 -9.27 25.26
C LYS A 264 5.01 -7.92 25.15
N VAL A 265 4.94 -7.18 26.25
CA VAL A 265 4.42 -5.81 26.30
C VAL A 265 5.58 -4.81 26.28
N ILE A 266 5.46 -3.80 25.42
CA ILE A 266 6.34 -2.64 25.35
C ILE A 266 5.54 -1.40 25.75
N LYS A 267 6.15 -0.52 26.53
CA LYS A 267 5.62 0.81 26.82
C LYS A 267 6.51 1.86 26.19
N SER A 268 5.91 2.89 25.60
CA SER A 268 6.63 3.99 24.95
C SER A 268 5.77 5.23 24.88
N LYS A 269 6.39 6.39 24.67
CA LYS A 269 5.65 7.66 24.51
C LYS A 269 6.15 8.38 23.26
N PRO A 270 5.28 8.66 22.26
CA PRO A 270 5.67 9.50 21.15
C PRO A 270 6.02 10.91 21.67
N ALA A 271 6.95 11.57 20.98
CA ALA A 271 7.37 12.93 21.30
C ALA A 271 6.24 13.95 21.14
N ASP A 272 5.35 13.73 20.16
CA ASP A 272 4.12 14.50 19.99
C ASP A 272 3.08 13.73 19.17
N ILE A 273 1.84 14.18 19.24
CA ILE A 273 0.71 13.77 18.38
C ILE A 273 0.05 15.04 17.86
N THR A 274 0.10 15.27 16.55
CA THR A 274 -0.25 16.59 15.99
C THR A 274 -0.93 16.50 14.62
N ASN A 275 -1.54 17.59 14.19
CA ASN A 275 -2.01 17.83 12.83
C ASN A 275 -1.24 18.97 12.15
N ASP A 276 -0.17 19.48 12.77
CA ASP A 276 0.71 20.49 12.18
C ASP A 276 1.66 19.86 11.16
N PRO A 277 1.58 20.18 9.86
CA PRO A 277 2.51 19.65 8.86
C PRO A 277 3.94 20.18 9.00
N SER A 278 4.17 21.26 9.76
CA SER A 278 5.49 21.88 9.88
C SER A 278 6.52 20.97 10.56
N VAL A 279 6.08 19.96 11.31
CA VAL A 279 6.94 18.96 11.95
C VAL A 279 7.71 18.11 10.94
N ALA A 280 7.32 18.09 9.66
CA ALA A 280 8.10 17.43 8.60
C ALA A 280 9.49 18.03 8.37
N LYS A 281 9.79 19.22 8.92
CA LYS A 281 11.16 19.77 8.94
C LYS A 281 12.11 18.99 9.85
N GLU A 282 11.58 18.26 10.83
CA GLU A 282 12.37 17.44 11.77
C GLU A 282 12.65 16.04 11.19
N ALA A 283 11.74 15.54 10.36
CA ALA A 283 11.67 14.15 9.91
C ALA A 283 12.90 13.68 9.12
N ASP A 284 13.52 12.59 9.56
CA ASP A 284 14.46 11.79 8.75
C ASP A 284 13.71 10.71 7.96
N ALA A 285 12.64 10.17 8.56
CA ALA A 285 11.70 9.26 7.91
C ALA A 285 10.26 9.70 8.15
N ILE A 286 9.42 9.58 7.13
CA ILE A 286 7.97 9.72 7.19
C ILE A 286 7.37 8.39 6.75
N VAL A 287 6.60 7.77 7.64
CA VAL A 287 5.95 6.48 7.44
C VAL A 287 4.45 6.69 7.29
N LEU A 288 3.93 6.47 6.09
CA LEU A 288 2.51 6.56 5.79
C LEU A 288 1.84 5.20 6.02
N ALA A 289 1.01 5.13 7.06
CA ALA A 289 0.16 3.99 7.41
C ALA A 289 -1.33 4.39 7.36
N VAL A 290 -1.73 5.02 6.25
CA VAL A 290 -3.08 5.55 5.99
C VAL A 290 -3.69 4.89 4.75
N PRO A 291 -5.03 4.94 4.62
CA PRO A 291 -5.70 4.60 3.38
C PRO A 291 -5.15 5.36 2.18
N SER A 292 -5.21 4.71 1.03
CA SER A 292 -4.51 5.09 -0.21
C SER A 292 -5.04 6.38 -0.82
N PHE A 293 -6.32 6.69 -0.59
CA PHE A 293 -6.93 7.96 -0.99
C PHE A 293 -6.35 9.16 -0.22
N ALA A 294 -5.77 8.94 0.97
CA ALA A 294 -5.24 10.00 1.82
C ALA A 294 -3.77 10.35 1.54
N HIS A 295 -2.99 9.49 0.86
CA HIS A 295 -1.55 9.72 0.65
C HIS A 295 -1.26 11.10 0.03
N GLY A 296 -2.07 11.51 -0.94
CA GLY A 296 -1.89 12.77 -1.65
C GLY A 296 -1.97 13.99 -0.75
N GLU A 297 -2.88 13.99 0.24
CA GLU A 297 -3.02 15.06 1.22
C GLU A 297 -1.75 15.18 2.08
N TYR A 298 -1.21 14.04 2.54
CA TYR A 298 0.01 14.04 3.35
C TYR A 298 1.21 14.56 2.56
N PHE A 299 1.39 14.09 1.32
CA PHE A 299 2.46 14.55 0.44
C PHE A 299 2.39 16.06 0.22
N GLU A 300 1.20 16.57 -0.11
CA GLU A 300 0.98 17.99 -0.39
C GLU A 300 1.22 18.88 0.84
N LYS A 301 0.70 18.47 2.01
CA LYS A 301 0.87 19.24 3.25
C LYS A 301 2.31 19.23 3.77
N PHE A 302 3.04 18.13 3.62
CA PHE A 302 4.44 18.04 4.06
C PHE A 302 5.43 18.68 3.08
N ALA A 303 5.11 18.75 1.79
CA ALA A 303 6.01 19.23 0.75
C ALA A 303 6.76 20.53 1.09
N PRO A 304 6.15 21.58 1.70
CA PRO A 304 6.87 22.81 2.03
C PRO A 304 8.01 22.62 3.04
N TYR A 305 7.93 21.63 3.93
CA TYR A 305 8.78 21.53 5.12
C TYR A 305 9.85 20.45 5.05
N MET A 306 9.66 19.43 4.22
CA MET A 306 10.60 18.29 4.13
C MET A 306 12.03 18.72 3.79
N LYS A 307 13.01 18.04 4.40
CA LYS A 307 14.43 18.23 4.14
C LYS A 307 14.98 17.22 3.11
N PRO A 308 15.98 17.60 2.28
CA PRO A 308 16.65 16.68 1.38
C PRO A 308 17.12 15.39 2.07
N GLY A 309 16.95 14.26 1.40
CA GLY A 309 17.31 12.93 1.90
C GLY A 309 16.25 12.27 2.79
N CYS A 310 15.15 12.96 3.13
CA CYS A 310 14.05 12.36 3.89
C CYS A 310 13.51 11.11 3.18
N VAL A 311 13.40 10.01 3.91
CA VAL A 311 12.78 8.77 3.43
C VAL A 311 11.27 8.85 3.64
N VAL A 312 10.49 8.68 2.58
CA VAL A 312 9.04 8.60 2.61
C VAL A 312 8.63 7.17 2.32
N ALA A 313 8.37 6.41 3.38
CA ALA A 313 7.96 5.02 3.32
C ALA A 313 6.43 4.93 3.34
N VAL A 314 5.84 4.29 2.34
CA VAL A 314 4.39 4.14 2.23
C VAL A 314 4.03 2.66 2.33
N MET A 315 3.29 2.30 3.37
CA MET A 315 2.92 0.91 3.67
C MET A 315 1.39 0.77 3.87
N PRO A 316 0.65 0.20 2.90
CA PRO A 316 1.06 -0.15 1.54
C PRO A 316 1.13 1.09 0.62
N ALA A 317 2.00 1.05 -0.38
CA ALA A 317 2.15 2.11 -1.38
C ALA A 317 1.03 2.14 -2.43
N ARG A 318 0.53 0.94 -2.77
CA ARG A 318 -0.45 0.72 -3.85
C ARG A 318 0.04 1.21 -5.21
N SER A 319 -0.81 1.07 -6.21
CA SER A 319 -0.49 1.38 -7.60
C SER A 319 -0.28 2.89 -7.81
N GLY A 320 0.83 3.26 -8.45
CA GLY A 320 1.19 4.66 -8.73
C GLY A 320 1.48 5.49 -7.47
N GLY A 321 1.95 4.85 -6.40
CA GLY A 321 2.38 5.52 -5.16
C GLY A 321 3.42 6.62 -5.39
N ASP A 322 4.46 6.26 -6.13
CA ASP A 322 5.61 7.09 -6.51
C ASP A 322 5.24 8.20 -7.50
N ILE A 323 4.34 7.92 -8.45
CA ILE A 323 3.83 8.91 -9.41
C ILE A 323 3.00 9.97 -8.69
N LEU A 324 2.11 9.58 -7.78
CA LEU A 324 1.36 10.54 -6.97
C LEU A 324 2.33 11.38 -6.11
N PHE A 325 3.30 10.73 -5.48
CA PHE A 325 4.32 11.41 -4.69
C PHE A 325 5.06 12.47 -5.52
N ALA A 326 5.55 12.11 -6.70
CA ALA A 326 6.22 13.02 -7.61
C ALA A 326 5.31 14.18 -8.06
N SER A 327 4.05 13.87 -8.38
CA SER A 327 3.04 14.87 -8.76
C SER A 327 2.78 15.89 -7.64
N LYS A 328 2.66 15.43 -6.39
CA LYS A 328 2.36 16.29 -5.22
C LYS A 328 3.55 17.13 -4.75
N LEU A 329 4.77 16.62 -4.89
CA LEU A 329 5.98 17.34 -4.49
C LEU A 329 6.63 18.16 -5.61
N GLY A 330 6.25 17.91 -6.87
CA GLY A 330 6.88 18.53 -8.03
C GLY A 330 8.40 18.30 -8.06
N ALA A 331 9.17 19.37 -8.31
CA ALA A 331 10.63 19.30 -8.39
C ALA A 331 11.30 18.77 -7.10
N LYS A 332 10.69 19.03 -5.94
CA LYS A 332 11.23 18.63 -4.62
C LYS A 332 11.27 17.11 -4.45
N SER A 333 10.46 16.36 -5.22
CA SER A 333 10.48 14.90 -5.21
C SER A 333 11.82 14.29 -5.63
N LYS A 334 12.71 15.06 -6.27
CA LYS A 334 14.06 14.63 -6.66
C LYS A 334 15.04 14.64 -5.49
N ASP A 335 14.75 15.43 -4.45
CA ASP A 335 15.59 15.54 -3.26
C ASP A 335 15.21 14.50 -2.18
N MET A 336 14.10 13.77 -2.38
CA MET A 336 13.55 12.81 -1.42
C MET A 336 13.84 11.37 -1.85
N VAL A 337 13.70 10.44 -0.90
CA VAL A 337 13.73 9.00 -1.16
C VAL A 337 12.33 8.44 -0.97
N PHE A 338 11.68 7.98 -2.04
CA PHE A 338 10.39 7.31 -1.94
C PHE A 338 10.61 5.80 -1.77
N MET A 339 9.96 5.18 -0.79
CA MET A 339 10.01 3.74 -0.56
C MET A 339 8.59 3.17 -0.52
N GLY A 340 8.23 2.40 -1.54
CA GLY A 340 6.91 1.80 -1.65
C GLY A 340 6.91 0.34 -1.20
N PHE A 341 6.02 -0.01 -0.27
CA PHE A 341 5.82 -1.38 0.20
C PHE A 341 4.58 -2.02 -0.41
N GLU A 342 4.63 -3.32 -0.68
CA GLU A 342 3.49 -4.08 -1.21
C GLU A 342 2.32 -4.17 -0.21
N THR A 343 2.61 -4.20 1.10
CA THR A 343 1.64 -4.54 2.15
C THR A 343 2.03 -3.95 3.50
N LEU A 344 1.12 -4.04 4.48
CA LEU A 344 1.43 -3.74 5.87
C LEU A 344 2.33 -4.82 6.49
N PRO A 345 3.28 -4.46 7.37
CA PRO A 345 4.16 -5.41 8.05
C PRO A 345 3.43 -6.37 9.02
N TRP A 346 2.27 -5.96 9.53
CA TRP A 346 1.57 -6.68 10.61
C TRP A 346 0.09 -6.92 10.30
N ALA A 347 -0.44 -8.02 10.83
CA ALA A 347 -1.83 -8.07 11.24
C ALA A 347 -1.92 -7.48 12.66
N CYS A 348 -2.68 -6.41 12.84
CA CYS A 348 -2.69 -5.69 14.11
C CYS A 348 -4.00 -4.94 14.37
N ARG A 349 -4.22 -4.58 15.65
CA ARG A 349 -5.38 -3.79 16.07
C ARG A 349 -5.05 -2.93 17.28
N PHE A 350 -5.62 -1.72 17.35
CA PHE A 350 -5.72 -1.06 18.66
C PHE A 350 -6.75 -1.81 19.53
N THR A 351 -6.44 -1.98 20.80
CA THR A 351 -7.33 -2.59 21.81
C THR A 351 -8.00 -1.53 22.67
N GLU A 352 -7.34 -0.37 22.80
CA GLU A 352 -7.89 0.87 23.38
C GLU A 352 -7.37 2.02 22.51
N TRP A 353 -8.26 2.67 21.76
CA TRP A 353 -7.85 3.67 20.79
C TRP A 353 -7.07 4.79 21.47
N GLY A 354 -5.88 5.07 20.95
CA GLY A 354 -5.01 6.14 21.41
C GLY A 354 -4.07 5.74 22.55
N ARG A 355 -4.23 4.53 23.13
CA ARG A 355 -3.46 4.10 24.32
C ARG A 355 -2.90 2.69 24.24
N LYS A 356 -3.58 1.75 23.58
CA LYS A 356 -3.18 0.35 23.55
C LYS A 356 -3.37 -0.30 22.19
N ALA A 357 -2.39 -1.08 21.76
CA ALA A 357 -2.49 -1.88 20.55
C ALA A 357 -1.83 -3.24 20.70
N THR A 358 -2.19 -4.15 19.80
CA THR A 358 -1.64 -5.50 19.73
C THR A 358 -1.25 -5.86 18.30
N ILE A 359 -0.11 -6.53 18.17
CA ILE A 359 0.30 -7.23 16.96
C ILE A 359 -0.21 -8.65 17.08
N LEU A 360 -1.12 -9.02 16.18
CA LEU A 360 -1.69 -10.36 16.11
C LEU A 360 -0.75 -11.32 15.37
N GLY A 361 0.05 -10.79 14.46
CA GLY A 361 1.11 -11.53 13.77
C GLY A 361 1.96 -10.62 12.89
N THR A 362 3.25 -10.90 12.87
CA THR A 362 4.24 -10.23 12.03
C THR A 362 4.55 -11.09 10.79
N LYS A 363 4.58 -10.48 9.60
CA LYS A 363 4.99 -11.19 8.39
C LYS A 363 6.47 -11.60 8.46
N GLY A 364 6.85 -12.69 7.78
CA GLY A 364 8.25 -13.10 7.68
C GLY A 364 9.09 -12.15 6.81
N GLY A 365 8.48 -11.59 5.75
CA GLY A 365 9.10 -10.60 4.88
C GLY A 365 8.06 -9.73 4.17
N ILE A 366 8.49 -8.54 3.75
CA ILE A 366 7.69 -7.61 2.95
C ILE A 366 8.54 -7.01 1.84
N LEU A 367 8.01 -6.99 0.63
CA LEU A 367 8.68 -6.45 -0.53
C LEU A 367 8.59 -4.92 -0.56
N ALA A 368 9.71 -4.27 -0.91
CA ALA A 368 9.79 -2.83 -1.08
C ALA A 368 10.66 -2.42 -2.28
N ALA A 369 10.23 -1.39 -2.99
CA ALA A 369 11.03 -0.71 -4.01
C ALA A 369 11.38 0.71 -3.55
N VAL A 370 12.54 1.21 -3.96
CA VAL A 370 13.02 2.55 -3.61
C VAL A 370 13.28 3.36 -4.88
N THR A 371 12.89 4.63 -4.85
CA THR A 371 13.11 5.60 -5.92
C THR A 371 13.80 6.85 -5.35
N PRO A 372 15.01 7.23 -5.83
CA PRO A 372 15.81 6.53 -6.84
C PRO A 372 16.46 5.23 -6.32
N GLU A 373 16.72 4.26 -7.21
CA GLU A 373 17.14 2.90 -6.86
C GLU A 373 18.46 2.85 -6.06
N ASP A 374 19.40 3.76 -6.36
CA ASP A 374 20.70 3.86 -5.66
C ASP A 374 20.55 4.13 -4.15
N LYS A 375 19.38 4.61 -3.72
CA LYS A 375 19.04 4.87 -2.32
C LYS A 375 18.45 3.65 -1.61
N PHE A 376 18.25 2.53 -2.30
CA PHE A 376 17.74 1.31 -1.68
C PHE A 376 18.53 0.89 -0.42
N PRO A 377 19.88 0.87 -0.40
CA PRO A 377 20.63 0.55 0.82
C PRO A 377 20.29 1.42 2.04
N ALA A 378 20.07 2.72 1.82
CA ALA A 378 19.73 3.67 2.89
C ALA A 378 18.27 3.50 3.35
N GLY A 379 17.33 3.41 2.40
CA GLY A 379 15.92 3.15 2.70
C GLY A 379 15.71 1.82 3.43
N TYR A 380 16.38 0.76 2.97
CA TYR A 380 16.39 -0.55 3.62
C TYR A 380 16.92 -0.46 5.05
N ALA A 381 18.10 0.14 5.27
CA ALA A 381 18.70 0.21 6.60
C ALA A 381 17.79 0.95 7.60
N ILE A 382 17.20 2.08 7.18
CA ILE A 382 16.24 2.84 7.98
C ILE A 382 15.01 2.00 8.29
N MET A 383 14.34 1.46 7.26
CA MET A 383 13.08 0.75 7.47
C MET A 383 13.25 -0.58 8.20
N GLN A 384 14.34 -1.32 7.95
CA GLN A 384 14.66 -2.51 8.72
C GLN A 384 14.97 -2.15 10.18
N GLY A 385 15.70 -1.06 10.44
CA GLY A 385 15.92 -0.55 11.79
C GLY A 385 14.63 -0.16 12.51
N LEU A 386 13.68 0.46 11.80
CA LEU A 386 12.36 0.80 12.33
C LEU A 386 11.52 -0.44 12.61
N LEU A 387 11.49 -1.43 11.72
CA LEU A 387 10.68 -2.63 11.87
C LEU A 387 11.27 -3.68 12.83
N GLY A 388 12.60 -3.66 13.04
CA GLY A 388 13.30 -4.66 13.85
C GLY A 388 13.77 -5.84 13.00
N VAL A 389 13.79 -7.05 13.57
CA VAL A 389 14.26 -8.26 12.85
C VAL A 389 13.23 -8.75 11.82
N PHE A 390 11.94 -8.66 12.16
CA PHE A 390 10.83 -9.08 11.30
C PHE A 390 9.80 -7.95 11.15
N PRO A 391 9.16 -7.81 9.97
CA PRO A 391 9.45 -8.54 8.74
C PRO A 391 10.83 -8.17 8.16
N ASN A 392 11.44 -9.10 7.42
CA ASN A 392 12.59 -8.78 6.59
C ASN A 392 12.13 -7.95 5.38
N VAL A 393 12.72 -6.77 5.20
CA VAL A 393 12.45 -5.92 4.04
C VAL A 393 13.17 -6.49 2.83
N THR A 394 12.44 -7.00 1.85
CA THR A 394 13.02 -7.58 0.64
C THR A 394 13.02 -6.58 -0.52
N TYR A 395 14.00 -6.74 -1.39
CA TYR A 395 14.22 -5.84 -2.54
C TYR A 395 13.27 -6.15 -3.68
N SER A 396 12.55 -5.13 -4.16
CA SER A 396 11.94 -5.12 -5.50
C SER A 396 12.70 -4.18 -6.45
N PRO A 397 12.90 -4.57 -7.72
CA PRO A 397 13.60 -3.75 -8.70
C PRO A 397 12.95 -2.38 -8.97
N SER A 398 11.62 -2.25 -8.84
CA SER A 398 10.95 -1.00 -9.18
C SER A 398 9.61 -0.81 -8.48
N ASN A 399 9.24 0.45 -8.25
CA ASN A 399 7.91 0.80 -7.71
C ASN A 399 6.78 0.47 -8.70
N LEU A 400 7.09 0.32 -9.99
CA LEU A 400 6.15 -0.22 -10.96
C LEU A 400 5.87 -1.71 -10.73
N GLY A 401 6.89 -2.49 -10.34
CA GLY A 401 6.71 -3.88 -9.90
C GLY A 401 5.78 -3.96 -8.69
N ILE A 402 5.95 -3.08 -7.70
CA ILE A 402 5.03 -2.96 -6.55
C ILE A 402 3.61 -2.53 -6.99
N SER A 403 3.50 -1.68 -8.01
CA SER A 403 2.20 -1.16 -8.49
C SER A 403 1.37 -2.20 -9.26
N LEU A 404 2.04 -3.15 -9.91
CA LEU A 404 1.43 -4.21 -10.73
C LEU A 404 1.28 -5.54 -9.99
N ARG A 405 1.75 -5.61 -8.73
CA ARG A 405 1.60 -6.77 -7.84
C ARG A 405 0.32 -6.64 -7.03
#